data_AF-A0A5Q7DSP2-F1
#
_entry.id   AF-A0A5Q7DSP2-F1
#
_cell.length_a   1.000
_cell.length_b   1.000
_cell.length_c   1.000
_cell.angle_alpha   90.00
_cell.angle_beta   90.00
_cell.angle_gamma   90.00
#
_symmetry.space_group_name_H-M   'P 1'
#
loop_
_entity.id
_entity.type
_entity.pdbx_description
1 polymer ?
#
loop_
_entity_poly.entity_id
_entity_poly.type
_entity_poly.pdbx_seq_one_letter_code
_entity_poly.pdbx_strand_id
1 'polypeptide(L)'
;MTDSGLNVPDEADILSGRLNDFSGALGGAMSTSLSSPQGQLASSESAIIADKNDQLLYIVNQVNPDFSSGRFQDAIGKIYFLERRGATGTTVTATCTGLVGTLIPAGSMAQDEAGYKYVSLSDATIGASGKVDVVFLNLSTGPVGCPAGSLNKIYKAIPGWSGVTNASAGVPG
;
A
#
# COMPACT_ATOMS: atom_id res chain seq x y z
N MET A 1 -16.84 28.74 -1.24
CA MET A 1 -16.36 27.77 -2.25
C MET A 1 -16.26 28.52 -3.56
N THR A 2 -15.09 28.51 -4.18
CA THR A 2 -14.90 29.04 -5.54
C THR A 2 -14.96 27.89 -6.53
N ASP A 3 -14.94 28.19 -7.84
CA ASP A 3 -14.85 27.18 -8.90
C ASP A 3 -13.58 26.31 -8.80
N SER A 4 -12.60 26.71 -7.98
CA SER A 4 -11.36 25.96 -7.68
C SER A 4 -11.42 25.12 -6.39
N GLY A 5 -12.52 25.15 -5.61
CA GLY A 5 -12.70 24.34 -4.41
C GLY A 5 -12.90 25.11 -3.09
N LEU A 6 -12.52 24.47 -1.98
CA LEU A 6 -12.56 25.08 -0.64
C LEU A 6 -11.42 26.10 -0.52
N ASN A 7 -11.77 27.37 -0.31
CA ASN A 7 -10.81 28.42 -0.01
C ASN A 7 -10.73 28.56 1.51
N VAL A 8 -9.56 28.26 2.08
CA VAL A 8 -9.27 28.34 3.51
C VAL A 8 -8.61 29.69 3.79
N PRO A 9 -9.11 30.50 4.73
CA PRO A 9 -8.47 31.76 5.10
C PRO A 9 -7.11 31.53 5.77
N ASP A 10 -6.18 32.46 5.57
CA ASP A 10 -4.87 32.41 6.23
C ASP A 10 -5.01 32.51 7.76
N GLU A 11 -4.07 31.93 8.49
CA GLU A 11 -4.09 31.92 9.96
C GLU A 11 -4.08 33.33 10.56
N ALA A 12 -3.46 34.29 9.87
CA ALA A 12 -3.49 35.70 10.25
C ALA A 12 -4.91 36.33 10.17
N ASP A 13 -5.69 35.94 9.16
CA ASP A 13 -7.07 36.41 8.99
C ASP A 13 -7.99 35.77 10.04
N ILE A 14 -7.78 34.48 10.34
CA ILE A 14 -8.48 33.77 11.41
C ILE A 14 -8.21 34.44 12.76
N LEU A 15 -6.93 34.75 13.05
CA LEU A 15 -6.53 35.43 14.30
C LEU A 15 -7.13 36.82 14.43
N SER A 16 -7.11 37.60 13.34
CA SER A 16 -7.76 38.92 13.28
C SER A 16 -9.26 38.81 13.56
N GLY A 17 -9.93 37.82 12.94
CA GLY A 17 -11.34 37.50 13.20
C GLY A 17 -11.60 37.16 14.66
N ARG A 18 -10.81 36.24 15.25
CA ARG A 18 -10.99 35.85 16.66
C ARG A 18 -10.77 36.98 17.63
N LEU A 19 -9.77 37.85 17.40
CA LEU A 19 -9.54 39.03 18.22
C LEU A 19 -10.72 40.02 18.14
N ASN A 20 -11.32 40.19 16.97
CA ASN A 20 -12.51 41.02 16.79
C ASN A 20 -13.73 40.43 17.51
N ASP A 21 -13.94 39.12 17.42
CA ASP A 21 -15.03 38.42 18.13
C ASP A 21 -14.90 38.60 19.65
N PHE A 22 -13.69 38.43 20.19
CA PHE A 22 -13.43 38.66 21.61
C PHE A 22 -13.63 40.12 22.02
N SER A 23 -13.17 41.06 21.20
CA SER A 23 -13.36 42.49 21.45
C SER A 23 -14.86 42.84 21.49
N GLY A 24 -15.66 42.31 20.56
CA GLY A 24 -17.11 42.49 20.55
C GLY A 24 -17.80 41.87 21.77
N ALA A 25 -17.41 40.66 22.16
CA ALA A 25 -18.01 39.95 23.30
C ALA A 25 -17.68 40.58 24.66
N LEU A 26 -16.50 41.20 24.79
CA LEU A 26 -15.99 41.75 26.06
C LEU A 26 -16.12 43.28 26.18
N GLY A 27 -16.83 43.93 25.26
CA GLY A 27 -17.17 45.36 25.37
C GLY A 27 -16.11 46.32 24.84
N GLY A 28 -15.27 45.88 23.89
CA GLY A 28 -14.44 46.74 23.03
C GLY A 28 -13.12 47.23 23.62
N ALA A 29 -12.89 47.07 24.93
CA ALA A 29 -11.69 47.56 25.64
C ALA A 29 -10.72 46.44 26.06
N MET A 30 -10.68 45.35 25.30
CA MET A 30 -9.79 44.22 25.58
C MET A 30 -8.38 44.45 25.01
N SER A 31 -7.35 43.97 25.71
CA SER A 31 -5.99 43.93 25.17
C SER A 31 -5.91 42.95 24.00
N THR A 32 -5.47 43.43 22.83
CA THR A 32 -5.20 42.62 21.64
C THR A 32 -3.76 42.12 21.59
N SER A 33 -2.95 42.42 22.62
CA SER A 33 -1.59 41.91 22.72
C SER A 33 -1.61 40.38 22.79
N LEU A 34 -0.82 39.72 21.94
CA LEU A 34 -0.68 38.27 21.96
C LEU A 34 -0.08 37.74 23.26
N SER A 35 0.59 38.58 24.07
CA SER A 35 1.10 38.19 25.39
C SER A 35 0.06 38.34 26.52
N SER A 36 -1.11 38.91 26.23
CA SER A 36 -2.22 38.93 27.19
C SER A 36 -2.91 37.56 27.26
N PRO A 37 -3.58 37.22 28.38
CA PRO A 37 -4.36 36.00 28.46
C PRO A 37 -5.37 35.85 27.31
N GLN A 38 -6.01 36.94 26.89
CA GLN A 38 -6.99 36.92 25.81
C GLN A 38 -6.33 36.74 24.43
N GLY A 39 -5.15 37.35 24.20
CA GLY A 39 -4.38 37.14 22.99
C GLY A 39 -3.84 35.70 22.85
N GLN A 40 -3.46 35.07 23.95
CA GLN A 40 -3.08 33.65 23.97
C GLN A 40 -4.27 32.73 23.67
N LEU A 41 -5.46 33.03 24.21
CA LEU A 41 -6.68 32.27 23.90
C LEU A 41 -7.06 32.41 22.42
N ALA A 42 -7.08 33.63 21.88
CA ALA A 42 -7.36 33.88 20.46
C ALA A 42 -6.36 33.18 19.54
N SER A 43 -5.07 33.17 19.90
CA SER A 43 -4.03 32.44 19.19
C SER A 43 -4.27 30.92 19.20
N SER A 44 -4.53 30.34 20.37
CA SER A 44 -4.81 28.90 20.48
C SER A 44 -6.06 28.47 19.73
N GLU A 45 -7.12 29.28 19.74
CA GLU A 45 -8.34 28.98 19.00
C GLU A 45 -8.15 29.14 17.49
N SER A 46 -7.34 30.10 17.06
CA SER A 46 -6.99 30.28 15.65
C SER A 46 -6.23 29.08 15.11
N ALA A 47 -5.28 28.54 15.89
CA ALA A 47 -4.56 27.32 15.55
C ALA A 47 -5.50 26.10 15.46
N ILE A 48 -6.49 25.98 16.35
CA ILE A 48 -7.51 24.92 16.29
C ILE A 48 -8.37 25.06 15.03
N ILE A 49 -8.78 26.28 14.68
CA ILE A 49 -9.57 26.52 13.46
C ILE A 49 -8.74 26.23 12.21
N ALA A 50 -7.46 26.63 12.19
CA ALA A 50 -6.54 26.33 11.09
C ALA A 50 -6.38 24.81 10.89
N ASP A 51 -6.12 24.04 11.96
CA ASP A 51 -6.04 22.57 11.91
C ASP A 51 -7.33 21.95 11.37
N LYS A 52 -8.51 22.47 11.78
CA LYS A 52 -9.79 21.97 11.26
C LYS A 52 -9.99 22.29 9.79
N ASN A 53 -9.60 23.49 9.36
CA ASN A 53 -9.68 23.87 7.96
C ASN A 53 -8.76 23.02 7.09
N ASP A 54 -7.55 22.71 7.56
CA ASP A 54 -6.62 21.81 6.86
C ASP A 54 -7.17 20.39 6.73
N GLN A 55 -7.79 19.86 7.79
CA GLN A 55 -8.45 18.56 7.75
C GLN A 55 -9.62 18.54 6.76
N LEU A 56 -10.42 19.61 6.72
CA LEU A 56 -11.52 19.74 5.76
C LEU A 56 -10.99 19.85 4.33
N LEU A 57 -9.92 20.63 4.11
CA LEU A 57 -9.28 20.77 2.81
C LEU A 57 -8.75 19.41 2.32
N TYR A 58 -8.12 18.64 3.21
CA TYR A 58 -7.69 17.29 2.91
C TYR A 58 -8.87 16.42 2.46
N ILE A 59 -9.95 16.37 3.24
CA ILE A 59 -11.14 15.55 2.91
C ILE A 59 -11.76 15.96 1.58
N VAL A 60 -11.89 17.27 1.31
CA VAL A 60 -12.44 17.77 0.04
C VAL A 60 -11.55 17.37 -1.13
N ASN A 61 -10.22 17.47 -0.98
CA ASN A 61 -9.29 17.03 -2.01
C ASN A 61 -9.34 15.51 -2.25
N GLN A 62 -9.67 14.70 -1.24
CA GLN A 62 -9.85 13.26 -1.40
C GLN A 62 -11.07 12.86 -2.26
N VAL A 63 -11.98 13.79 -2.58
CA VAL A 63 -13.11 13.54 -3.51
C VAL A 63 -12.63 13.49 -4.96
N ASN A 64 -11.57 14.23 -5.30
CA ASN A 64 -11.00 14.19 -6.64
C ASN A 64 -10.16 12.91 -6.80
N PRO A 65 -10.47 12.03 -7.78
CA PRO A 65 -9.73 10.81 -8.02
C PRO A 65 -8.21 11.02 -8.16
N ASP A 66 -7.79 12.12 -8.80
CA ASP A 66 -6.38 12.43 -9.08
C ASP A 66 -5.57 12.74 -7.80
N PHE A 67 -6.24 13.21 -6.75
CA PHE A 67 -5.62 13.57 -5.47
C PHE A 67 -6.01 12.62 -4.32
N SER A 68 -6.95 11.70 -4.58
CA SER A 68 -7.42 10.71 -3.61
C SER A 68 -6.36 9.63 -3.34
N SER A 69 -6.32 9.13 -2.11
CA SER A 69 -5.40 8.09 -1.67
C SER A 69 -6.06 7.16 -0.65
N GLY A 70 -5.46 5.98 -0.45
CA GLY A 70 -5.90 5.01 0.55
C GLY A 70 -7.39 4.65 0.41
N ARG A 71 -8.13 4.73 1.53
CA ARG A 71 -9.55 4.32 1.59
C ARG A 71 -10.47 5.18 0.72
N PHE A 72 -10.16 6.47 0.53
CA PHE A 72 -10.96 7.33 -0.35
C PHE A 72 -10.81 6.91 -1.81
N GLN A 73 -9.58 6.65 -2.25
CA GLN A 73 -9.32 6.12 -3.59
C GLN A 73 -9.98 4.75 -3.80
N ASP A 74 -9.92 3.87 -2.80
CA ASP A 74 -10.58 2.56 -2.86
C ASP A 74 -12.10 2.69 -2.96
N ALA A 75 -12.70 3.65 -2.25
CA ALA A 75 -14.12 3.94 -2.33
C ALA A 75 -14.52 4.47 -3.72
N ILE A 76 -13.73 5.39 -4.29
CA ILE A 76 -13.92 5.88 -5.66
C ILE A 76 -13.82 4.72 -6.65
N GLY A 77 -12.78 3.87 -6.53
CA GLY A 77 -12.63 2.68 -7.37
C GLY A 77 -13.85 1.77 -7.30
N LYS A 78 -14.40 1.52 -6.10
CA LYS A 78 -15.59 0.69 -5.91
C LYS A 78 -16.84 1.23 -6.62
N ILE A 79 -16.99 2.55 -6.75
CA ILE A 79 -18.09 3.15 -7.53
C ILE A 79 -18.01 2.70 -9.00
N TYR A 80 -16.80 2.53 -9.52
CA TYR A 80 -16.52 2.02 -10.87
C TYR A 80 -16.35 0.50 -10.92
N PHE A 81 -16.76 -0.23 -9.88
CA PHE A 81 -16.59 -1.69 -9.75
C PHE A 81 -15.13 -2.15 -9.82
N LEU A 82 -14.19 -1.26 -9.51
CA LEU A 82 -12.78 -1.56 -9.39
C LEU A 82 -12.45 -1.90 -7.94
N GLU A 83 -11.71 -2.99 -7.75
CA GLU A 83 -11.17 -3.37 -6.45
C GLU A 83 -9.65 -3.25 -6.48
N ARG A 84 -9.07 -2.66 -5.42
CA ARG A 84 -7.62 -2.64 -5.25
C ARG A 84 -7.16 -4.09 -5.08
N ARG A 85 -6.39 -4.58 -6.05
CA ARG A 85 -5.69 -5.86 -5.92
C ARG A 85 -4.47 -5.65 -5.01
N GLY A 86 -4.33 -6.51 -4.01
CA GLY A 86 -3.12 -6.53 -3.17
C GLY A 86 -1.88 -6.84 -4.01
N ALA A 87 -0.72 -6.42 -3.53
CA ALA A 87 0.55 -6.80 -4.15
C ALA A 87 0.64 -8.33 -4.17
N THR A 88 0.70 -8.90 -5.38
CA THR A 88 0.85 -10.35 -5.53
C THR A 88 2.33 -10.64 -5.73
N GLY A 89 2.80 -11.79 -5.24
CA GLY A 89 4.15 -12.23 -5.57
C GLY A 89 4.27 -12.64 -7.03
N THR A 90 5.46 -12.56 -7.60
CA THR A 90 5.77 -13.10 -8.92
C THR A 90 5.43 -14.58 -9.00
N THR A 91 4.70 -14.98 -10.03
CA THR A 91 4.40 -16.39 -10.32
C THR A 91 5.33 -16.92 -11.40
N VAL A 92 5.96 -18.07 -11.16
CA VAL A 92 6.87 -18.72 -12.11
C VAL A 92 6.52 -20.20 -12.27
N THR A 93 6.46 -20.67 -13.51
CA THR A 93 6.34 -22.10 -13.80
C THR A 93 7.73 -22.71 -13.80
N ALA A 94 7.96 -23.67 -12.91
CA ALA A 94 9.24 -24.35 -12.79
C ALA A 94 9.08 -25.85 -13.00
N THR A 95 10.03 -26.41 -13.72
CA THR A 95 10.17 -27.84 -13.94
C THR A 95 10.92 -28.45 -12.77
N CYS A 96 10.21 -29.24 -11.97
CA CYS A 96 10.76 -30.05 -10.91
C CYS A 96 11.24 -31.40 -11.47
N THR A 97 12.39 -31.88 -11.02
CA THR A 97 12.98 -33.15 -11.44
C THR A 97 13.24 -34.05 -10.24
N GLY A 98 13.14 -35.37 -10.42
CA GLY A 98 13.27 -36.31 -9.30
C GLY A 98 12.85 -37.74 -9.62
N LEU A 99 12.66 -38.53 -8.57
CA LEU A 99 12.25 -39.92 -8.65
C LEU A 99 10.79 -40.02 -9.14
N VAL A 100 10.54 -40.89 -10.11
CA VAL A 100 9.20 -41.16 -10.65
C VAL A 100 8.26 -41.58 -9.52
N GLY A 101 7.07 -40.98 -9.48
CA GLY A 101 6.06 -41.23 -8.45
C GLY A 101 6.23 -40.38 -7.19
N THR A 102 7.22 -39.49 -7.12
CA THR A 102 7.35 -38.54 -6.00
C THR A 102 6.25 -37.49 -6.08
N LEU A 103 5.52 -37.31 -4.98
CA LEU A 103 4.55 -36.23 -4.82
C LEU A 103 5.25 -34.97 -4.28
N ILE A 104 5.07 -33.86 -4.97
CA ILE A 104 5.43 -32.51 -4.53
C ILE A 104 4.13 -31.86 -4.03
N PRO A 105 3.89 -31.80 -2.71
CA PRO A 105 2.68 -31.21 -2.18
C PRO A 105 2.66 -29.68 -2.39
N ALA A 106 1.47 -29.10 -2.42
CA ALA A 106 1.26 -27.66 -2.30
C ALA A 106 1.91 -27.17 -0.99
N GLY A 107 2.55 -26.01 -1.04
CA GLY A 107 3.37 -25.53 0.09
C GLY A 107 4.84 -25.93 0.04
N SER A 108 5.27 -26.67 -0.99
CA SER A 108 6.69 -26.99 -1.21
C SER A 108 7.48 -25.74 -1.57
N MET A 109 8.68 -25.59 -1.01
CA MET A 109 9.45 -24.34 -1.13
C MET A 109 10.70 -24.51 -2.00
N ALA A 110 10.86 -23.59 -2.96
CA ALA A 110 12.04 -23.40 -3.79
C ALA A 110 12.64 -22.01 -3.54
N GLN A 111 13.90 -21.81 -3.90
CA GLN A 111 14.62 -20.56 -3.75
C GLN A 111 15.32 -20.20 -5.07
N ASP A 112 15.30 -18.91 -5.42
CA ASP A 112 16.08 -18.41 -6.55
C ASP A 112 17.52 -18.05 -6.16
N GLU A 113 18.32 -17.70 -7.16
CA GLU A 113 19.72 -17.31 -6.98
C GLU A 113 19.88 -16.03 -6.14
N ALA A 114 18.92 -15.11 -6.21
CA ALA A 114 18.89 -13.87 -5.44
C ALA A 114 18.42 -14.07 -3.98
N GLY A 115 17.95 -15.26 -3.65
CA GLY A 115 17.56 -15.66 -2.30
C GLY A 115 16.07 -15.53 -1.99
N TYR A 116 15.24 -15.16 -2.95
CA TYR A 116 13.79 -15.12 -2.80
C TYR A 116 13.21 -16.53 -2.73
N LYS A 117 12.18 -16.68 -1.89
CA LYS A 117 11.54 -17.97 -1.62
C LYS A 117 10.21 -18.03 -2.37
N TYR A 118 9.99 -19.16 -3.03
CA TYR A 118 8.77 -19.43 -3.77
C TYR A 118 8.10 -20.67 -3.22
N VAL A 119 6.77 -20.69 -3.24
CA VAL A 119 5.94 -21.77 -2.73
C VAL A 119 5.08 -22.37 -3.84
N SER A 120 4.98 -23.70 -3.91
CA SER A 120 4.11 -24.38 -4.88
C SER A 120 2.64 -24.12 -4.57
N LEU A 121 1.87 -23.75 -5.59
CA LEU A 121 0.43 -23.48 -5.46
C LEU A 121 -0.45 -24.73 -5.53
N SER A 122 0.07 -25.82 -6.13
CA SER A 122 -0.67 -27.05 -6.36
C SER A 122 0.19 -28.28 -6.05
N ASP A 123 -0.48 -29.38 -5.71
CA ASP A 123 0.14 -30.70 -5.66
C ASP A 123 0.53 -31.13 -7.08
N ALA A 124 1.72 -31.72 -7.22
CA ALA A 124 2.21 -32.22 -8.50
C ALA A 124 3.03 -33.50 -8.31
N THR A 125 2.76 -34.53 -9.11
CA THR A 125 3.48 -35.80 -9.04
C THR A 125 4.47 -35.90 -10.19
N ILE A 126 5.71 -36.30 -9.89
CA ILE A 126 6.75 -36.54 -10.91
C ILE A 126 6.35 -37.75 -11.76
N GLY A 127 6.07 -37.49 -13.05
CA GLY A 127 5.66 -38.51 -14.00
C GLY A 127 6.80 -39.43 -14.44
N ALA A 128 6.50 -40.37 -15.35
CA ALA A 128 7.46 -41.34 -15.86
C ALA A 128 8.69 -40.72 -16.56
N SER A 129 8.61 -39.47 -16.99
CA SER A 129 9.72 -38.69 -17.56
C SER A 129 10.74 -38.22 -16.51
N GLY A 130 10.47 -38.42 -15.21
CA GLY A 130 11.31 -37.91 -14.12
C GLY A 130 11.22 -36.39 -13.93
N LYS A 131 10.23 -35.74 -14.56
CA LYS A 131 9.99 -34.29 -14.49
C LYS A 131 8.50 -33.96 -14.35
N VAL A 132 8.19 -32.81 -13.76
CA VAL A 132 6.83 -32.23 -13.69
C VAL A 132 6.91 -30.71 -13.62
N ASP A 133 5.99 -30.01 -14.29
CA ASP A 133 5.90 -28.55 -14.22
C ASP A 133 4.94 -28.13 -13.11
N VAL A 134 5.38 -27.20 -12.26
CA VAL A 134 4.64 -26.71 -11.09
C VAL A 134 4.70 -25.20 -11.05
N VAL A 135 3.57 -24.57 -10.71
CA VAL A 135 3.52 -23.12 -10.53
C VAL A 135 3.94 -22.75 -9.11
N PHE A 136 4.95 -21.90 -9.02
CA PHE A 136 5.50 -21.38 -7.79
C PHE A 136 5.17 -19.89 -7.63
N LEU A 137 4.75 -19.47 -6.44
CA LEU A 137 4.46 -18.09 -6.07
C LEU A 137 5.55 -17.54 -5.16
N ASN A 138 6.13 -16.38 -5.47
CA ASN A 138 7.08 -15.71 -4.60
C ASN A 138 6.39 -15.25 -3.29
N LEU A 139 7.00 -15.54 -2.14
CA LEU A 139 6.52 -15.07 -0.84
C LEU A 139 6.77 -13.57 -0.62
N SER A 140 7.76 -13.01 -1.32
CA SER A 140 7.99 -11.56 -1.34
C SER A 140 7.04 -10.92 -2.36
N THR A 141 6.20 -10.00 -1.89
CA THR A 141 5.29 -9.21 -2.72
C THR A 141 6.04 -8.10 -3.46
N GLY A 142 5.64 -7.80 -4.69
CA GLY A 142 6.20 -6.73 -5.52
C GLY A 142 6.87 -7.24 -6.80
N PRO A 143 7.47 -6.34 -7.61
CA PRO A 143 8.03 -6.66 -8.91
C PRO A 143 9.39 -7.36 -8.77
N VAL A 144 9.40 -8.54 -8.15
CA VAL A 144 10.59 -9.38 -8.03
C VAL A 144 10.75 -10.16 -9.32
N GLY A 145 11.70 -9.77 -10.17
CA GLY A 145 12.00 -10.52 -11.38
C GLY A 145 12.51 -11.92 -11.06
N CYS A 146 11.95 -12.94 -11.70
CA CYS A 146 12.48 -14.30 -11.71
C CYS A 146 12.89 -14.65 -13.15
N PRO A 147 14.12 -14.31 -13.60
CA PRO A 147 14.60 -14.66 -14.93
C PRO A 147 14.60 -16.17 -15.17
N ALA A 148 14.59 -16.60 -16.44
CA ALA A 148 14.76 -18.01 -16.79
C ALA A 148 16.04 -18.59 -16.15
N GLY A 149 15.94 -19.78 -15.54
CA GLY A 149 17.02 -20.47 -14.86
C GLY A 149 17.37 -19.96 -13.45
N SER A 150 16.76 -18.86 -12.99
CA SER A 150 17.06 -18.29 -11.67
C SER A 150 16.50 -19.10 -10.50
N LEU A 151 15.37 -19.80 -10.68
CA LEU A 151 14.79 -20.67 -9.67
C LEU A 151 15.45 -22.06 -9.73
N ASN A 152 16.59 -22.22 -9.07
CA ASN A 152 17.43 -23.41 -9.22
C ASN A 152 17.76 -24.17 -7.91
N LYS A 153 17.25 -23.71 -6.76
CA LYS A 153 17.51 -24.33 -5.45
C LYS A 153 16.23 -24.82 -4.79
N ILE A 154 16.28 -26.02 -4.23
CA ILE A 154 15.22 -26.55 -3.37
C ILE A 154 15.44 -26.01 -1.96
N TYR A 155 14.47 -25.27 -1.40
CA TYR A 155 14.59 -24.70 -0.06
C TYR A 155 14.23 -25.72 1.03
N LYS A 156 13.17 -26.50 0.80
CA LYS A 156 12.75 -27.59 1.70
C LYS A 156 12.87 -28.92 0.97
N ALA A 157 13.84 -29.74 1.37
CA ALA A 157 14.08 -31.03 0.76
C ALA A 157 12.88 -31.98 0.97
N ILE A 158 12.39 -32.57 -0.13
CA ILE A 158 11.39 -33.63 -0.14
C ILE A 158 12.08 -34.90 -0.65
N PRO A 159 11.99 -36.04 0.04
CA PRO A 159 12.55 -37.30 -0.44
C PRO A 159 12.03 -37.62 -1.84
N GLY A 160 12.94 -37.74 -2.81
CA GLY A 160 12.59 -37.98 -4.22
C GLY A 160 12.53 -36.73 -5.10
N TRP A 161 12.55 -35.51 -4.54
CA TRP A 161 12.70 -34.27 -5.30
C TRP A 161 14.18 -33.89 -5.38
N SER A 162 14.74 -33.84 -6.59
CA SER A 162 16.19 -33.72 -6.82
C SER A 162 16.61 -32.42 -7.50
N GLY A 163 15.70 -31.71 -8.17
CA GLY A 163 16.01 -30.43 -8.78
C GLY A 163 14.78 -29.59 -9.12
N VAL A 164 14.98 -28.29 -9.30
CA VAL A 164 13.99 -27.33 -9.78
C VAL A 164 14.68 -26.39 -10.75
N THR A 165 14.03 -26.05 -11.85
CA THR A 165 14.52 -25.05 -12.80
C THR A 165 13.35 -24.42 -13.54
N ASN A 166 13.36 -23.11 -13.77
CA ASN A 166 12.34 -22.44 -14.57
C ASN A 166 12.85 -22.20 -16.00
N ALA A 167 12.14 -22.72 -17.00
CA ALA A 167 12.52 -22.55 -18.42
C ALA A 167 12.21 -21.14 -18.95
N SER A 168 11.20 -20.48 -18.38
CA SER A 168 10.77 -19.13 -18.74
C SER A 168 10.89 -18.19 -17.55
N ALA A 169 10.97 -16.89 -17.84
CA ALA A 169 10.86 -15.88 -16.80
C ALA A 169 9.48 -15.95 -16.11
N GLY A 170 9.44 -15.71 -14.81
CA GLY A 170 8.21 -15.57 -14.04
C GLY A 170 7.46 -14.30 -14.43
N VAL A 171 6.14 -14.33 -14.29
CA VAL A 171 5.25 -13.17 -14.47
C VAL A 171 5.26 -12.38 -13.16
N PRO A 172 5.79 -11.14 -13.15
CA PRO A 172 5.74 -10.28 -11.97
C PRO A 172 4.30 -9.96 -11.56
N GLY A 173 4.04 -9.93 -10.25
CA GLY A 173 2.72 -9.66 -9.66
C GLY A 173 2.54 -8.25 -9.11
#